data_AF-A0A381RID7-F1
#
_entry.id   AF-A0A381RID7-F1
#
_cell.length_a   1.000
_cell.length_b   1.000
_cell.length_c   1.000
_cell.angle_alpha   90.00
_cell.angle_beta   90.00
_cell.angle_gamma   90.00
#
_symmetry.space_group_name_H-M   'P 1'
#
loop_
_entity.id
_entity.type
_entity.pdbx_description
1 polymer ?
#
loop_
_entity_poly.entity_id
_entity_poly.type
_entity_poly.pdbx_seq_one_letter_code
_entity_poly.pdbx_strand_id
1 'polypeptide(L)'
;MPRETIYLRDKSGQELVKGTWKYARGYAPGQPNEGLVEQVEGSPARLADYDDSSWAVCDDLAERNSHGLSFMWYRIKITLPEEVNGH
;
A
#
# COMPACT_ATOMS: atom_id res chain seq x y z
N MET A 1 13.98 21.70 -15.12
CA MET A 1 14.44 20.34 -14.77
C MET A 1 13.48 19.38 -15.45
N PRO A 2 13.98 18.36 -16.17
CA PRO A 2 13.10 17.32 -16.71
C PRO A 2 12.33 16.67 -15.55
N ARG A 3 11.07 16.33 -15.79
CA ARG A 3 10.20 15.66 -14.83
C ARG A 3 10.00 14.25 -15.33
N GLU A 4 10.53 13.29 -14.59
CA GLU A 4 10.29 11.87 -14.84
C GLU A 4 9.09 11.36 -14.04
N THR A 5 8.44 10.31 -14.53
CA THR A 5 7.32 9.65 -13.86
C THR A 5 7.57 8.15 -13.79
N ILE A 6 7.54 7.60 -12.57
CA ILE A 6 7.66 6.16 -12.33
C ILE A 6 6.27 5.59 -12.07
N TYR A 7 5.84 4.63 -12.89
CA TYR A 7 4.55 3.95 -12.72
C TYR A 7 4.68 2.80 -11.74
N LEU A 8 4.27 3.02 -10.48
CA LEU A 8 4.33 2.00 -9.42
C LEU A 8 3.27 0.90 -9.55
N ARG A 9 2.39 0.98 -10.55
CA ARG A 9 1.51 -0.13 -10.91
C ARG A 9 2.30 -1.26 -11.58
N ASP A 10 3.39 -0.93 -12.26
CA ASP A 10 4.18 -1.89 -13.02
C ASP A 10 5.30 -2.45 -12.17
N LYS A 11 5.65 -3.72 -12.41
CA LYS A 11 6.72 -4.40 -11.65
C LYS A 11 8.07 -3.69 -11.81
N SER A 12 8.40 -3.22 -13.01
CA SER A 12 9.63 -2.49 -13.30
C SER A 12 9.72 -1.16 -12.52
N GLY A 13 8.60 -0.44 -12.38
CA GLY A 13 8.55 0.78 -11.58
C GLY A 13 8.76 0.51 -10.09
N GLN A 14 8.21 -0.60 -9.58
CA GLN A 14 8.44 -1.07 -8.21
C GLN A 14 9.91 -1.46 -7.97
N GLU A 15 10.52 -2.19 -8.92
CA GLU A 15 11.93 -2.58 -8.86
C GLU A 15 12.87 -1.37 -8.84
N LEU A 16 12.61 -0.37 -9.68
CA LEU A 16 13.41 0.86 -9.76
C LEU A 16 13.47 1.60 -8.40
N VAL A 17 12.37 1.61 -7.66
CA VAL A 17 12.30 2.25 -6.34
C VAL A 17 12.57 1.28 -5.18
N LYS A 18 13.02 0.05 -5.46
CA LYS A 18 13.25 -1.01 -4.46
C LYS A 18 12.03 -1.24 -3.57
N GLY A 19 10.84 -1.09 -4.13
CA GLY A 19 9.56 -1.18 -3.43
C GLY A 19 8.78 -2.40 -3.86
N THR A 20 7.80 -2.77 -3.05
CA THR A 20 6.78 -3.76 -3.41
C THR A 20 5.50 -3.37 -2.70
N TRP A 21 4.38 -3.38 -3.41
CA TRP A 21 3.09 -3.12 -2.79
C TRP A 21 2.71 -4.24 -1.84
N LYS A 22 2.17 -3.85 -0.68
CA LYS A 22 1.50 -4.72 0.25
C LYS A 22 0.07 -4.25 0.47
N TYR A 23 -0.80 -5.16 0.85
CA TYR A 23 -2.17 -4.84 1.19
C TYR A 23 -2.68 -5.60 2.42
N ALA A 24 -3.66 -5.00 3.08
CA ALA A 24 -4.43 -5.65 4.15
C ALA A 24 -5.89 -5.20 4.12
N ARG A 25 -6.76 -6.11 4.57
CA ARG A 25 -8.18 -5.86 4.80
C ARG A 25 -8.39 -5.28 6.21
N GLY A 26 -9.35 -4.38 6.32
CA GLY A 26 -9.87 -3.87 7.58
C GLY A 26 -9.20 -2.63 8.15
N TYR A 27 -9.95 -1.98 9.04
CA TYR A 27 -9.55 -0.86 9.89
C TYR A 27 -8.41 -1.26 10.84
N ALA A 28 -8.43 -2.51 11.31
CA ALA A 28 -7.39 -3.12 12.12
C ALA A 28 -7.18 -4.60 11.75
N PRO A 29 -5.99 -4.99 11.25
CA PRO A 29 -5.68 -6.39 10.96
C PRO A 29 -5.88 -7.28 12.20
N GLY A 30 -6.59 -8.41 12.03
CA GLY A 30 -6.77 -9.41 13.09
C GLY A 30 -7.87 -9.12 14.11
N GLN A 31 -8.66 -8.06 13.96
CA GLN A 31 -9.80 -7.77 14.84
C GLN A 31 -11.13 -8.31 14.27
N PRO A 32 -12.12 -8.68 15.12
CA PRO A 32 -13.47 -9.02 14.67
C PRO A 32 -14.09 -7.90 13.82
N ASN A 33 -14.92 -8.27 12.84
CA ASN A 33 -15.58 -7.34 11.91
C ASN A 33 -14.60 -6.39 11.20
N GLU A 34 -13.38 -6.85 10.90
CA GLU A 34 -12.33 -6.05 10.26
C GLU A 34 -11.97 -4.76 11.02
N GLY A 35 -12.25 -4.70 12.32
CA GLY A 35 -12.05 -3.51 13.15
C GLY A 35 -13.07 -2.39 12.91
N LEU A 36 -14.16 -2.66 12.18
CA LEU A 36 -15.26 -1.72 12.01
C LEU A 36 -16.07 -1.64 13.31
N VAL A 37 -15.99 -0.46 13.95
CA VAL A 37 -16.75 -0.11 15.17
C VAL A 37 -17.69 1.04 14.84
N GLU A 38 -18.93 0.96 15.30
CA GLU A 38 -19.92 2.02 15.08
C GLU A 38 -19.44 3.35 15.68
N GLN A 39 -19.68 4.45 14.97
CA GLN A 39 -19.39 5.83 15.41
C GLN A 39 -17.91 6.15 15.69
N VAL A 40 -16.98 5.33 15.18
CA VAL A 40 -15.56 5.68 15.22
C VAL A 40 -15.29 6.89 14.31
N GLU A 41 -14.57 7.90 14.81
CA GLU A 41 -14.30 9.13 14.05
C GLU A 41 -13.37 8.90 12.85
N GLY A 42 -12.48 7.91 12.93
CA GLY A 42 -11.46 7.68 11.90
C GLY A 42 -10.49 6.57 12.27
N SER A 43 -9.78 6.06 11.27
CA SER A 43 -8.72 5.07 11.49
C SER A 43 -7.46 5.86 11.78
N PRO A 44 -6.67 5.50 12.80
CA PRO A 44 -5.33 6.03 12.95
C PRO A 44 -4.56 5.89 11.64
N ALA A 45 -3.80 6.93 11.28
CA ALA A 45 -2.90 6.87 10.14
C ALA A 45 -1.82 5.82 10.40
N ARG A 46 -1.56 4.95 9.41
CA ARG A 46 -0.47 3.99 9.46
C ARG A 46 0.82 4.69 9.03
N LEU A 47 1.46 5.35 10.00
CA LEU A 47 2.66 6.15 9.81
C LEU A 47 3.86 5.28 9.36
N ALA A 48 5.00 5.93 9.10
CA ALA A 48 6.19 5.27 8.55
C ALA A 48 6.72 4.12 9.44
N ASP A 49 6.47 4.16 10.74
CA ASP A 49 6.85 3.18 11.76
C ASP A 49 5.83 2.03 11.95
N TYR A 50 4.68 2.09 11.29
CA TYR A 50 3.69 1.01 11.37
C TYR A 50 4.29 -0.32 10.89
N ASP A 51 4.09 -1.40 11.65
CA ASP A 51 4.54 -2.74 11.26
C ASP A 51 3.54 -3.39 10.27
N ASP A 52 3.97 -3.51 9.02
CA ASP A 52 3.23 -4.18 7.95
C ASP A 52 3.84 -5.53 7.54
N SER A 53 4.67 -6.13 8.40
CA SER A 53 5.34 -7.40 8.11
C SER A 53 4.36 -8.54 7.83
N SER A 54 3.16 -8.50 8.43
CA SER A 54 2.09 -9.48 8.26
C SER A 54 1.21 -9.26 7.02
N TRP A 55 1.39 -8.15 6.28
CA TRP A 55 0.53 -7.84 5.14
C TRP A 55 0.89 -8.69 3.93
N ALA A 56 -0.13 -9.03 3.13
CA ALA A 56 0.06 -9.76 1.90
C ALA A 56 0.75 -8.89 0.85
N VAL A 57 1.58 -9.50 0.01
CA VAL A 57 2.10 -8.84 -1.20
C VAL A 57 0.94 -8.61 -2.17
N CYS A 58 0.88 -7.42 -2.76
CA CYS A 58 -0.09 -7.06 -3.79
C CYS A 58 0.57 -7.17 -5.16
N ASP A 59 0.33 -8.28 -5.86
CA ASP A 59 0.88 -8.51 -7.21
C ASP A 59 0.13 -7.74 -8.30
N ASP A 60 -1.18 -7.51 -8.12
CA ASP A 60 -2.02 -6.71 -9.02
C ASP A 60 -2.90 -5.72 -8.23
N LEU A 61 -2.61 -4.42 -8.36
CA LEU A 61 -3.41 -3.34 -7.74
C LEU A 61 -4.82 -3.23 -8.32
N ALA A 62 -5.09 -3.79 -9.50
CA ALA A 62 -6.41 -3.77 -10.12
C ALA A 62 -7.29 -4.97 -9.69
N GLU A 63 -6.71 -5.95 -8.99
CA GLU A 63 -7.43 -7.10 -8.50
C GLU A 63 -8.49 -6.68 -7.46
N ARG A 64 -9.70 -7.19 -7.63
CA ARG A 64 -10.80 -6.96 -6.69
C ARG A 64 -10.63 -7.83 -5.46
N ASN A 65 -10.11 -7.22 -4.39
CA ASN A 65 -9.84 -7.89 -3.11
C ASN A 65 -10.89 -7.62 -2.01
N SER A 66 -12.02 -6.98 -2.35
CA SER A 66 -13.10 -6.63 -1.40
C SER A 66 -14.28 -7.61 -1.43
N HIS A 67 -14.99 -7.72 -0.30
CA HIS A 67 -16.26 -8.45 -0.19
C HIS A 67 -17.25 -7.63 0.65
N GLY A 68 -18.38 -7.23 0.05
CA GLY A 68 -19.32 -6.30 0.71
C GLY A 68 -18.71 -4.92 0.90
N LEU A 69 -19.04 -4.25 2.01
CA LEU A 69 -18.37 -3.03 2.44
C LEU A 69 -17.04 -3.41 3.13
N SER A 70 -15.92 -3.14 2.46
CA SER A 70 -14.58 -3.43 2.99
C SER A 70 -13.71 -2.19 2.98
N PHE A 71 -12.81 -2.09 3.96
CA PHE A 71 -11.74 -1.10 3.95
C PHE A 71 -10.44 -1.77 3.53
N MET A 72 -9.86 -1.30 2.43
CA MET A 72 -8.61 -1.85 1.90
C MET A 72 -7.48 -0.86 2.13
N TRP A 73 -6.35 -1.36 2.59
CA TRP A 73 -5.15 -0.58 2.74
C TRP A 73 -4.08 -1.07 1.79
N TYR A 74 -3.41 -0.12 1.17
CA TYR A 74 -2.26 -0.36 0.31
C TYR A 74 -1.09 0.44 0.83
N ARG A 75 0.07 -0.19 0.92
CA ARG A 75 1.30 0.45 1.38
C ARG A 75 2.47 0.01 0.52
N ILE A 76 3.35 0.96 0.24
CA ILE A 76 4.62 0.70 -0.41
C ILE A 76 5.71 1.50 0.33
N LYS A 77 6.82 0.82 0.62
CA LYS A 77 8.04 1.47 1.07
C LYS A 77 8.95 1.62 -0.14
N ILE A 78 9.36 2.86 -0.43
CA ILE A 78 10.21 3.17 -1.58
C ILE A 78 11.56 3.70 -1.11
N THR A 79 12.57 3.44 -1.92
CA THR A 79 13.83 4.18 -1.93
C THR A 79 13.79 5.09 -3.15
N LEU A 80 13.97 6.40 -2.94
CA LEU A 80 14.07 7.32 -4.07
C LEU A 80 15.36 7.01 -4.84
N PRO A 81 15.28 6.68 -6.15
CA PRO A 81 16.47 6.45 -6.95
C PRO A 81 17.22 7.77 -7.18
N GLU A 82 18.53 7.66 -7.37
CA GLU A 82 19.38 8.83 -7.67
C GLU A 82 19.13 9.36 -9.10
N GLU A 83 18.84 8.46 -10.03
CA GLU A 83 18.53 8.77 -11.42
C GLU A 83 17.30 7.97 -11.90
N VAL A 84 16.52 8.56 -12.80
CA VAL A 84 15.40 7.90 -13.49
C VAL A 84 15.64 8.03 -14.98
N ASN A 85 15.76 6.91 -15.69
CA ASN A 85 16.05 6.88 -17.13
C ASN A 85 17.32 7.65 -17.55
N GLY A 86 18.32 7.75 -16.67
CA GLY A 86 19.58 8.47 -16.92
C GLY A 86 19.50 9.99 -16.74
N HIS A 87 18.52 10.46 -15.96
CA HIS A 87 18.30 11.86 -15.59
C HIS A 87 18.10 12.04 -14.09
#